data_AF-A0A4S3LU03-F1
#
_entry.id   AF-A0A4S3LU03-F1
#
_cell.length_a   1.000
_cell.length_b   1.000
_cell.length_c   1.000
_cell.angle_alpha   90.00
_cell.angle_beta   90.00
_cell.angle_gamma   90.00
#
_symmetry.space_group_name_H-M   'P 1'
#
loop_
_entity.id
_entity.type
_entity.pdbx_description
1 polymer ?
#
loop_
_entity_poly.entity_id
_entity_poly.type
_entity_poly.pdbx_seq_one_letter_code
_entity_poly.pdbx_strand_id
1 'polypeptide(L)'
;MASFSSIGIGSGMDTGAMLEQIKAAEQMRLKPYTLMQNTYKSKISAWGQISSSMSALQGSVKKLTNDAFNTLSVSTNKAFTAKAGTGASADTHAVHIEQLAVAHKLKTDGKPESDVPLGDQNGGTRTITITNGDGKETKVTLEDDETSLDQIAKAINKADGGAKASVQRTNDGYQLVLSAKETGTDGKMTVKVDGDTALGNILDTSNGGDDGSGNGDNMKLVTEAQNAKLTVDGMDYERSTNNISDIITDVTLELKAKSETTEPEQLTLTRDNSAIKSSVKDFVEKYNALLKLTSAASKYVPNDTSGLKDEDVANKNGDSGALMGDSTLRGMVGELRTAVNGMYGDSDADVTALADLGIKIDAATGQMTLNETKLDSAIADNPDSIADMFMGRGEKEGLATILSTIVEKYVGDPDTKSEGIIKTSTEGLDEQVKIMQTQLDKTQKLIDAQVERYRIQFQNLDSTMSKMNSLSNQMGSLLASL
;
A
#
# COMPACT_ATOMS: atom_id res chain seq x y z
N MET A 1 54.23 -17.68 -40.30
CA MET A 1 53.98 -18.06 -41.71
C MET A 1 53.09 -19.28 -41.72
N ALA A 2 51.81 -19.12 -42.04
CA ALA A 2 50.90 -20.23 -42.29
C ALA A 2 50.73 -20.35 -43.81
N SER A 3 51.03 -21.53 -44.32
CA SER A 3 50.98 -21.92 -45.72
C SER A 3 49.53 -21.92 -46.24
N PHE A 4 49.23 -21.08 -47.23
CA PHE A 4 48.05 -21.24 -48.08
C PHE A 4 48.31 -22.40 -49.05
N SER A 5 47.60 -23.51 -48.85
CA SER A 5 47.67 -24.69 -49.72
C SER A 5 46.45 -24.74 -50.63
N SER A 6 46.75 -24.68 -51.94
CA SER A 6 46.05 -25.35 -53.05
C SER A 6 44.74 -24.78 -53.59
N ILE A 7 44.92 -24.14 -54.76
CA ILE A 7 44.06 -24.04 -55.95
C ILE A 7 42.95 -25.11 -56.04
N GLY A 8 41.70 -24.65 -56.21
CA GLY A 8 40.56 -25.43 -56.71
C GLY A 8 39.97 -24.74 -57.95
N ILE A 9 40.01 -25.43 -59.08
CA ILE A 9 39.82 -24.94 -60.46
C ILE A 9 38.48 -24.19 -60.62
N GLY A 10 38.53 -22.89 -60.98
CA GLY A 10 37.37 -21.99 -61.24
C GLY A 10 37.27 -20.76 -60.31
N SER A 11 38.00 -20.81 -59.19
CA SER A 11 38.32 -19.85 -58.10
C SER A 11 37.87 -20.32 -56.71
N GLY A 12 36.79 -21.09 -56.57
CA GLY A 12 36.46 -21.86 -55.34
C GLY A 12 36.34 -21.07 -54.02
N MET A 13 36.44 -19.74 -54.06
CA MET A 13 36.32 -18.87 -52.89
C MET A 13 34.83 -18.70 -52.58
N ASP A 14 34.41 -19.20 -51.43
CA ASP A 14 33.10 -18.88 -50.86
C ASP A 14 33.13 -17.43 -50.36
N THR A 15 32.94 -16.49 -51.29
CA THR A 15 32.91 -15.05 -51.02
C THR A 15 31.78 -14.68 -50.05
N GLY A 16 30.72 -15.48 -50.00
CA GLY A 16 29.66 -15.38 -48.99
C GLY A 16 30.18 -15.69 -47.58
N ALA A 17 30.86 -16.83 -47.40
CA ALA A 17 31.46 -17.19 -46.13
C ALA A 17 32.56 -16.21 -45.69
N MET A 18 33.37 -15.70 -46.61
CA MET A 18 34.37 -14.66 -46.29
C MET A 18 33.71 -13.35 -45.85
N LEU A 19 32.61 -12.93 -46.50
CA LEU A 19 31.88 -11.74 -46.11
C LEU A 19 31.28 -11.88 -44.70
N GLU A 20 30.71 -13.05 -44.37
CA GLU A 20 30.21 -13.32 -43.02
C GLU A 20 31.33 -13.33 -41.97
N GLN A 21 32.51 -13.88 -42.29
CA GLN A 21 33.67 -13.82 -41.39
C GLN A 21 34.16 -12.38 -41.16
N ILE A 22 34.21 -11.56 -42.21
CA ILE A 22 34.56 -10.14 -42.10
C ILE A 22 33.53 -9.39 -41.26
N LYS A 23 32.23 -9.63 -41.50
CA LYS A 23 31.15 -9.03 -40.72
C LYS A 23 31.24 -9.42 -39.25
N ALA A 24 31.48 -10.69 -38.94
CA ALA A 24 31.66 -11.16 -37.57
C ALA A 24 32.88 -10.51 -36.90
N ALA A 25 33.99 -10.36 -37.62
CA ALA A 25 35.18 -9.69 -37.10
C ALA A 25 34.94 -8.19 -36.85
N GLU A 26 34.27 -7.50 -37.77
CA GLU A 26 33.90 -6.08 -37.61
C GLU A 26 32.91 -5.86 -36.46
N GLN A 27 31.96 -6.78 -36.24
CA GLN A 27 31.03 -6.74 -35.11
C GLN A 27 31.72 -6.81 -33.74
N MET A 28 32.95 -7.34 -33.64
CA MET A 28 33.72 -7.32 -32.39
C MET A 28 33.97 -5.90 -31.87
N ARG A 29 33.95 -4.88 -32.76
CA ARG A 29 34.11 -3.46 -32.40
C ARG A 29 32.98 -2.93 -31.52
N LEU A 30 31.82 -3.60 -31.50
CA LEU A 30 30.67 -3.22 -30.68
C LEU A 30 30.81 -3.71 -29.22
N LYS A 31 31.54 -4.82 -29.01
CA LYS A 31 31.69 -5.49 -27.72
C LYS A 31 32.07 -4.54 -26.56
N PRO A 32 33.08 -3.64 -26.66
CA PRO A 32 33.43 -2.75 -25.56
C PRO A 32 32.28 -1.80 -25.16
N TYR A 33 31.56 -1.24 -26.13
CA TYR A 33 30.42 -0.35 -25.87
C TYR A 33 29.26 -1.11 -25.24
N THR A 34 28.94 -2.31 -25.74
CA THR A 34 27.92 -3.18 -25.14
C THR A 34 28.26 -3.54 -23.69
N LEU A 35 29.53 -3.85 -23.40
CA LEU A 35 29.96 -4.18 -22.04
C LEU A 35 29.85 -2.98 -21.09
N MET A 36 30.23 -1.78 -21.54
CA MET A 36 30.07 -0.54 -20.77
C MET A 36 28.59 -0.24 -20.52
N GLN A 37 27.75 -0.35 -21.56
CA GLN A 37 26.31 -0.13 -21.44
C GLN A 37 25.68 -1.10 -20.41
N ASN A 38 26.02 -2.38 -20.49
CA ASN A 38 25.55 -3.38 -19.53
C ASN A 38 26.04 -3.07 -18.11
N THR A 39 27.29 -2.62 -17.96
CA THR A 39 27.84 -2.22 -16.65
C THR A 39 27.04 -1.06 -16.05
N TYR A 40 26.75 -0.01 -16.81
CA TYR A 40 25.94 1.12 -16.33
C TYR A 40 24.52 0.70 -15.98
N LYS A 41 23.87 -0.12 -16.82
CA LYS A 41 22.53 -0.68 -16.52
C LYS A 41 22.53 -1.51 -15.24
N SER A 42 23.52 -2.36 -15.02
CA SER A 42 23.65 -3.14 -13.78
C SER A 42 23.83 -2.24 -12.54
N LYS A 43 24.59 -1.15 -12.66
CA LYS A 43 24.73 -0.15 -11.57
C LYS A 43 23.41 0.54 -11.26
N ILE A 44 22.67 0.97 -12.29
CA ILE A 44 21.34 1.59 -12.13
C ILE A 44 20.39 0.62 -11.41
N SER A 45 20.32 -0.63 -11.84
CA SER A 45 19.48 -1.65 -11.21
C SER A 45 19.86 -1.89 -9.74
N ALA A 46 21.17 -2.01 -9.44
CA ALA A 46 21.64 -2.19 -8.08
C ALA A 46 21.29 -1.00 -7.17
N TRP A 47 21.46 0.23 -7.66
CA TRP A 47 21.05 1.44 -6.95
C TRP A 47 19.55 1.54 -6.75
N GLY A 48 18.74 1.13 -7.74
CA GLY A 48 17.28 1.07 -7.59
C GLY A 48 16.83 0.09 -6.51
N GLN A 49 17.45 -1.09 -6.44
CA GLN A 49 17.17 -2.06 -5.38
C GLN A 49 17.57 -1.51 -3.99
N ILE A 50 18.75 -0.87 -3.89
CA ILE A 50 19.22 -0.27 -2.63
C ILE A 50 18.30 0.86 -2.20
N SER A 51 17.92 1.75 -3.12
CA SER A 51 16.98 2.83 -2.86
C SER A 51 15.66 2.30 -2.32
N SER A 52 15.12 1.24 -2.94
CA SER A 52 13.87 0.61 -2.50
C SER A 52 14.00 0.01 -1.09
N SER A 53 15.13 -0.64 -0.81
CA SER A 53 15.41 -1.20 0.52
C SER A 53 15.64 -0.12 1.59
N MET A 54 16.20 1.04 1.22
CA MET A 54 16.33 2.19 2.11
C MET A 54 14.98 2.83 2.42
N SER A 55 14.09 2.97 1.43
CA SER A 55 12.71 3.42 1.67
C SER A 55 11.94 2.45 2.57
N ALA A 56 12.15 1.13 2.40
CA ALA A 56 11.57 0.13 3.29
C ALA A 56 12.09 0.24 4.73
N LEU A 57 13.39 0.53 4.91
CA LEU A 57 13.97 0.82 6.22
C LEU A 57 13.40 2.12 6.81
N GLN A 58 13.23 3.18 6.01
CA GLN A 58 12.60 4.42 6.47
C GLN A 58 11.17 4.17 6.95
N GLY A 59 10.41 3.32 6.25
CA GLY A 59 9.07 2.91 6.67
C GLY A 59 9.05 2.22 8.04
N SER A 60 10.00 1.31 8.33
CA SER A 60 10.08 0.67 9.65
C SER A 60 10.58 1.63 10.73
N VAL A 61 11.50 2.53 10.39
CA VAL A 61 11.97 3.58 11.31
C VAL A 61 10.86 4.58 11.67
N LYS A 62 10.01 4.99 10.71
CA LYS A 62 8.86 5.88 10.98
C LYS A 62 7.87 5.29 12.00
N LYS A 63 7.64 3.97 11.98
CA LYS A 63 6.80 3.31 13.00
C LYS A 63 7.37 3.45 14.42
N LEU A 64 8.69 3.50 14.55
CA LEU A 64 9.41 3.73 15.80
C LEU A 64 9.50 5.22 16.19
N THR A 65 8.79 6.10 15.49
CA THR A 65 8.69 7.53 15.86
C THR A 65 7.31 7.97 16.31
N ASN A 66 6.29 7.12 16.19
CA ASN A 66 4.92 7.49 16.53
C ASN A 66 4.07 6.25 16.86
N ASP A 67 3.74 5.47 15.83
CA ASP A 67 2.73 4.42 15.87
C ASP A 67 3.00 3.38 16.97
N ALA A 68 4.25 2.92 17.11
CA ALA A 68 4.60 1.86 18.04
C ALA A 68 4.38 2.25 19.52
N PHE A 69 4.59 3.53 19.86
CA PHE A 69 4.57 4.01 21.25
C PHE A 69 3.22 4.60 21.67
N ASN A 70 2.38 4.98 20.70
CA ASN A 70 1.06 5.54 20.93
C ASN A 70 -0.08 4.53 20.72
N THR A 71 0.23 3.31 20.27
CA THR A 71 -0.77 2.26 20.16
C THR A 71 -1.18 1.77 21.55
N LEU A 72 -2.47 1.80 21.82
CA LEU A 72 -3.06 1.27 23.06
C LEU A 72 -3.74 -0.07 22.80
N SER A 73 -3.48 -1.02 23.68
CA SER A 73 -4.29 -2.21 23.86
C SER A 73 -5.51 -1.88 24.72
N VAL A 74 -6.65 -2.43 24.35
CA VAL A 74 -7.93 -2.19 25.01
C VAL A 74 -8.44 -3.49 25.61
N SER A 75 -8.88 -3.47 26.87
CA SER A 75 -9.42 -4.65 27.54
C SER A 75 -10.63 -5.21 26.79
N THR A 76 -10.81 -6.53 26.87
CA THR A 76 -12.01 -7.18 26.34
C THR A 76 -13.13 -7.11 27.38
N ASN A 77 -14.30 -6.65 26.95
CA ASN A 77 -15.49 -6.49 27.77
C ASN A 77 -16.66 -7.24 27.11
N LYS A 78 -17.66 -7.65 27.89
CA LYS A 78 -18.84 -8.38 27.40
C LYS A 78 -19.90 -7.42 26.88
N ALA A 79 -20.22 -6.39 27.67
CA ALA A 79 -21.33 -5.48 27.38
C ALA A 79 -21.01 -4.46 26.26
N PHE A 80 -19.73 -4.19 26.00
CA PHE A 80 -19.28 -3.25 24.96
C PHE A 80 -17.92 -3.64 24.38
N THR A 81 -17.57 -3.01 23.27
CA THR A 81 -16.17 -2.89 22.83
C THR A 81 -15.72 -1.44 22.84
N ALA A 82 -14.42 -1.23 22.90
CA ALA A 82 -13.82 0.09 22.86
C ALA A 82 -12.69 0.13 21.84
N LYS A 83 -12.51 1.27 21.18
CA LYS A 83 -11.43 1.53 20.24
C LYS A 83 -10.73 2.83 20.64
N ALA A 84 -9.43 2.73 20.89
CA ALA A 84 -8.56 3.87 21.14
C ALA A 84 -8.13 4.52 19.81
N GLY A 85 -8.23 5.85 19.74
CA GLY A 85 -7.67 6.70 18.72
C GLY A 85 -6.23 7.11 19.05
N THR A 86 -5.63 7.94 18.19
CA THR A 86 -4.20 8.32 18.28
C THR A 86 -3.88 9.26 19.45
N GLY A 87 -4.87 9.99 19.97
CA GLY A 87 -4.71 10.89 21.13
C GLY A 87 -5.14 10.26 22.46
N ALA A 88 -5.60 9.01 22.45
CA ALA A 88 -5.99 8.32 23.67
C ALA A 88 -4.76 8.09 24.55
N SER A 89 -4.96 8.12 25.87
CA SER A 89 -3.93 7.86 26.86
C SER A 89 -4.21 6.55 27.59
N ALA A 90 -3.16 5.92 28.11
CA ALA A 90 -3.31 4.74 28.96
C ALA A 90 -4.01 5.15 30.26
N ASP A 91 -5.17 4.57 30.53
CA ASP A 91 -6.01 4.85 31.69
C ASP A 91 -6.99 3.70 31.94
N THR A 92 -7.72 3.74 33.05
CA THR A 92 -8.74 2.76 33.39
C THR A 92 -10.05 3.45 33.73
N HIS A 93 -11.13 3.02 33.08
CA HIS A 93 -12.47 3.54 33.29
C HIS A 93 -13.42 2.43 33.74
N ALA A 94 -14.31 2.75 34.68
CA ALA A 94 -15.40 1.87 35.09
C ALA A 94 -16.65 2.19 34.24
N VAL A 95 -17.09 1.23 33.42
CA VAL A 95 -18.22 1.43 32.49
C VAL A 95 -19.36 0.47 32.83
N HIS A 96 -20.56 1.01 33.05
CA HIS A 96 -21.78 0.24 33.27
C HIS A 96 -22.85 0.67 32.27
N ILE A 97 -23.48 -0.29 31.59
CA ILE A 97 -24.52 -0.02 30.58
C ILE A 97 -25.87 -0.43 31.15
N GLU A 98 -26.72 0.55 31.38
CA GLU A 98 -28.06 0.34 31.92
C GLU A 98 -29.08 0.00 30.84
N GLN A 99 -28.92 0.63 29.68
CA GLN A 99 -29.85 0.56 28.55
C GLN A 99 -29.10 0.85 27.23
N LEU A 100 -29.48 0.15 26.16
CA LEU A 100 -28.98 0.42 24.80
C LEU A 100 -29.87 1.44 24.08
N ALA A 101 -29.28 2.14 23.11
CA ALA A 101 -30.05 2.92 22.18
C ALA A 101 -30.82 1.99 21.23
N VAL A 102 -32.11 2.25 21.03
CA VAL A 102 -33.01 1.45 20.20
C VAL A 102 -33.67 2.35 19.16
N ALA A 103 -33.76 1.86 17.92
CA ALA A 103 -34.40 2.59 16.83
C ALA A 103 -35.92 2.42 16.89
N HIS A 104 -36.63 3.51 16.57
CA HIS A 104 -38.08 3.50 16.52
C HIS A 104 -38.58 2.62 15.38
N LYS A 105 -39.62 1.82 15.64
CA LYS A 105 -40.20 0.95 14.61
C LYS A 105 -41.71 0.94 14.66
N LEU A 106 -42.32 1.19 13.52
CA LEU A 106 -43.77 1.25 13.31
C LEU A 106 -44.20 0.21 12.29
N LYS A 107 -45.43 -0.29 12.43
CA LYS A 107 -46.07 -1.15 11.44
C LYS A 107 -47.51 -0.75 11.18
N THR A 108 -47.99 -0.98 9.97
CA THR A 108 -49.43 -0.90 9.68
C THR A 108 -50.14 -2.15 10.18
N ASP A 109 -51.46 -2.11 10.21
CA ASP A 109 -52.27 -3.33 10.18
C ASP A 109 -52.06 -4.13 8.90
N GLY A 110 -52.35 -5.43 8.96
CA GLY A 110 -52.15 -6.36 7.86
C GLY A 110 -53.15 -6.16 6.72
N LYS A 111 -52.66 -6.28 5.48
CA LYS A 111 -53.44 -6.22 4.24
C LYS A 111 -53.36 -7.57 3.49
N PRO A 112 -54.41 -7.96 2.75
CA PRO A 112 -54.42 -9.24 2.03
C PRO A 112 -53.33 -9.37 0.96
N GLU A 113 -53.04 -8.29 0.24
CA GLU A 113 -52.06 -8.21 -0.86
C GLU A 113 -51.14 -6.99 -0.67
N SER A 114 -49.92 -7.05 -1.20
CA SER A 114 -48.92 -5.98 -1.06
C SER A 114 -48.92 -4.96 -2.20
N ASP A 115 -49.48 -5.33 -3.35
CA ASP A 115 -49.43 -4.59 -4.62
C ASP A 115 -50.77 -3.92 -4.99
N VAL A 116 -51.78 -4.05 -4.12
CA VAL A 116 -53.08 -3.38 -4.30
C VAL A 116 -52.98 -1.91 -3.82
N PRO A 117 -53.37 -0.93 -4.65
CA PRO A 117 -53.41 0.49 -4.25
C PRO A 117 -54.31 0.72 -3.03
N LEU A 118 -53.81 1.47 -2.04
CA LEU A 118 -54.51 1.75 -0.78
C LEU A 118 -54.99 3.21 -0.64
N GLY A 119 -54.57 4.09 -1.56
CA GLY A 119 -54.98 5.50 -1.59
C GLY A 119 -56.15 5.77 -2.53
N ASP A 120 -56.72 6.96 -2.40
CA ASP A 120 -57.82 7.45 -3.23
C ASP A 120 -57.39 7.61 -4.70
N GLN A 121 -58.18 7.07 -5.64
CA GLN A 121 -57.90 7.05 -7.08
C GLN A 121 -58.56 8.24 -7.81
N ASN A 122 -58.24 9.46 -7.37
CA ASN A 122 -58.92 10.69 -7.79
C ASN A 122 -58.12 11.56 -8.79
N GLY A 123 -57.00 11.07 -9.32
CA GLY A 123 -56.13 11.77 -10.27
C GLY A 123 -55.28 12.89 -9.64
N GLY A 124 -55.02 12.82 -8.33
CA GLY A 124 -54.25 13.81 -7.57
C GLY A 124 -52.93 13.25 -7.05
N THR A 125 -52.15 14.07 -6.35
CA THR A 125 -50.95 13.63 -5.61
C THR A 125 -51.20 13.68 -4.11
N ARG A 126 -50.52 12.80 -3.37
CA ARG A 126 -50.49 12.84 -1.90
C ARG A 126 -49.08 12.87 -1.38
N THR A 127 -48.91 13.44 -0.20
CA THR A 127 -47.59 13.57 0.43
C THR A 127 -47.59 12.87 1.77
N ILE A 128 -46.71 11.88 1.93
CA ILE A 128 -46.36 11.31 3.23
C ILE A 128 -45.24 12.16 3.80
N THR A 129 -45.46 12.75 4.97
CA THR A 129 -44.44 13.44 5.76
C THR A 129 -44.06 12.56 6.94
N ILE A 130 -42.80 12.15 7.01
CA ILE A 130 -42.21 11.45 8.16
C ILE A 130 -41.38 12.47 8.93
N THR A 131 -41.72 12.70 10.19
CA THR A 131 -41.00 13.63 11.07
C THR A 131 -40.26 12.85 12.13
N ASN A 132 -38.94 13.05 12.19
CA ASN A 132 -38.07 12.47 13.21
C ASN A 132 -38.07 13.31 14.51
N GLY A 133 -37.60 12.74 15.62
CA GLY A 133 -37.58 13.37 16.94
C GLY A 133 -36.64 14.57 17.03
N ASP A 134 -35.64 14.64 16.14
CA ASP A 134 -34.78 15.81 15.93
C ASP A 134 -35.46 16.95 15.14
N GLY A 135 -36.71 16.76 14.70
CA GLY A 135 -37.50 17.71 13.93
C GLY A 135 -37.26 17.68 12.42
N LYS A 136 -36.42 16.79 11.90
CA LYS A 136 -36.22 16.67 10.45
C LYS A 136 -37.44 16.01 9.80
N GLU A 137 -37.88 16.58 8.69
CA GLU A 137 -38.99 16.07 7.88
C GLU A 137 -38.48 15.41 6.60
N THR A 138 -39.04 14.23 6.29
CA THR A 138 -38.90 13.58 4.99
C THR A 138 -40.26 13.61 4.29
N LYS A 139 -40.34 14.29 3.15
CA LYS A 139 -41.56 14.38 2.34
C LYS A 139 -41.47 13.45 1.15
N VAL A 140 -42.47 12.59 1.01
CA VAL A 140 -42.58 11.58 -0.04
C VAL A 140 -43.87 11.83 -0.80
N THR A 141 -43.77 12.36 -2.01
CA THR A 141 -44.92 12.54 -2.90
C THR A 141 -45.20 11.24 -3.64
N LEU A 142 -46.47 10.86 -3.71
CA LEU A 142 -46.97 9.66 -4.37
C LEU A 142 -48.04 10.05 -5.41
N GLU A 143 -47.97 9.41 -6.57
CA GLU A 143 -49.05 9.41 -7.57
C GLU A 143 -50.10 8.33 -7.26
N ASP A 144 -51.22 8.31 -7.98
CA ASP A 144 -52.34 7.38 -7.72
C ASP A 144 -51.94 5.90 -7.83
N ASP A 145 -51.04 5.61 -8.78
CA ASP A 145 -50.49 4.29 -9.04
C ASP A 145 -49.29 3.96 -8.14
N GLU A 146 -48.97 4.77 -7.12
CA GLU A 146 -47.86 4.55 -6.18
C GLU A 146 -48.32 4.31 -4.74
N THR A 147 -49.59 3.95 -4.54
CA THR A 147 -50.21 3.84 -3.21
C THR A 147 -50.35 2.41 -2.66
N SER A 148 -49.77 1.40 -3.31
CA SER A 148 -49.65 0.06 -2.71
C SER A 148 -48.53 -0.01 -1.65
N LEU A 149 -48.55 -1.02 -0.77
CA LEU A 149 -47.51 -1.15 0.27
C LEU A 149 -46.11 -1.24 -0.33
N ASP A 150 -45.96 -2.00 -1.43
CA ASP A 150 -44.68 -2.17 -2.12
C ASP A 150 -44.18 -0.86 -2.73
N GLN A 151 -45.08 -0.04 -3.28
CA GLN A 151 -44.74 1.23 -3.89
C GLN A 151 -44.42 2.29 -2.84
N ILE A 152 -45.21 2.35 -1.77
CA ILE A 152 -44.95 3.24 -0.63
C ILE A 152 -43.58 2.94 -0.02
N ALA A 153 -43.25 1.66 0.20
CA ALA A 153 -41.95 1.28 0.72
C ALA A 153 -40.80 1.71 -0.20
N LYS A 154 -40.95 1.51 -1.52
CA LYS A 154 -39.97 1.96 -2.52
C LYS A 154 -39.82 3.48 -2.53
N ALA A 155 -40.93 4.22 -2.48
CA ALA A 155 -40.93 5.67 -2.50
C ALA A 155 -40.27 6.27 -1.25
N ILE A 156 -40.57 5.73 -0.06
CA ILE A 156 -39.93 6.15 1.19
C ILE A 156 -38.42 5.88 1.15
N ASN A 157 -38.01 4.69 0.70
CA ASN A 157 -36.58 4.37 0.59
C ASN A 157 -35.86 5.21 -0.47
N LYS A 158 -36.56 5.63 -1.54
CA LYS A 158 -36.02 6.50 -2.59
C LYS A 158 -35.83 7.94 -2.13
N ALA A 159 -36.66 8.42 -1.21
CA ALA A 159 -36.53 9.76 -0.62
C ALA A 159 -35.29 9.92 0.28
N ASP A 160 -34.65 8.80 0.65
CA ASP A 160 -33.41 8.73 1.44
C ASP A 160 -33.41 9.53 2.76
N GLY A 161 -34.58 9.69 3.38
CA GLY A 161 -34.75 10.40 4.64
C GLY A 161 -34.34 9.61 5.89
N GLY A 162 -34.84 10.03 7.06
CA GLY A 162 -34.51 9.43 8.37
C GLY A 162 -35.15 8.07 8.66
N ALA A 163 -35.86 7.47 7.70
CA ALA A 163 -36.58 6.21 7.83
C ALA A 163 -36.24 5.21 6.72
N LYS A 164 -36.34 3.92 7.02
CA LYS A 164 -36.31 2.81 6.06
C LYS A 164 -37.64 2.07 6.10
N ALA A 165 -38.19 1.79 4.92
CA ALA A 165 -39.45 1.07 4.77
C ALA A 165 -39.24 -0.34 4.22
N SER A 166 -40.05 -1.29 4.70
CA SER A 166 -40.07 -2.66 4.19
C SER A 166 -41.50 -3.23 4.26
N VAL A 167 -41.85 -4.11 3.34
CA VAL A 167 -43.11 -4.86 3.41
C VAL A 167 -42.80 -6.26 3.92
N GLN A 168 -43.53 -6.70 4.95
CA GLN A 168 -43.35 -8.00 5.57
C GLN A 168 -44.65 -8.79 5.54
N ARG A 169 -44.60 -10.05 5.14
CA ARG A 169 -45.74 -10.96 5.22
C ARG A 169 -45.76 -11.62 6.59
N THR A 170 -46.82 -11.37 7.34
CA THR A 170 -47.06 -11.92 8.69
C THR A 170 -48.27 -12.86 8.67
N ASN A 171 -48.63 -13.43 9.83
CA ASN A 171 -49.86 -14.20 9.97
C ASN A 171 -51.12 -13.34 9.75
N ASP A 172 -51.02 -12.02 9.92
CA ASP A 172 -52.11 -11.06 9.76
C ASP A 172 -52.19 -10.49 8.33
N GLY A 173 -51.34 -10.95 7.41
CA GLY A 173 -51.21 -10.42 6.04
C GLY A 173 -49.93 -9.60 5.83
N TYR A 174 -49.88 -8.85 4.73
CA TYR A 174 -48.77 -7.94 4.38
C TYR A 174 -48.85 -6.65 5.19
N GLN A 175 -47.75 -6.27 5.83
CA GLN A 175 -47.63 -5.07 6.65
C GLN A 175 -46.47 -4.20 6.16
N LEU A 176 -46.70 -2.89 6.06
CA LEU A 176 -45.62 -1.93 5.89
C LEU A 176 -44.98 -1.68 7.25
N VAL A 177 -43.66 -1.81 7.31
CA VAL A 177 -42.83 -1.62 8.49
C VAL A 177 -41.86 -0.48 8.22
N LEU A 178 -41.94 0.56 9.04
CA LEU A 178 -41.01 1.69 9.04
C LEU A 178 -40.03 1.54 10.20
N SER A 179 -38.74 1.58 9.92
CA SER A 179 -37.66 1.58 10.91
C SER A 179 -36.89 2.88 10.81
N ALA A 180 -36.65 3.57 11.92
CA ALA A 180 -35.77 4.73 11.94
C ALA A 180 -34.35 4.33 11.55
N LYS A 181 -33.63 5.20 10.84
CA LYS A 181 -32.21 4.98 10.52
C LYS A 181 -31.33 5.22 11.75
N GLU A 182 -31.69 6.20 12.56
CA GLU A 182 -31.03 6.54 13.81
C GLU A 182 -31.71 5.85 14.99
N THR A 183 -30.92 5.46 15.99
CA THR A 183 -31.42 5.01 17.29
C THR A 183 -31.73 6.21 18.19
N GLY A 184 -32.29 5.97 19.37
CA GLY A 184 -32.52 7.06 20.32
C GLY A 184 -33.83 7.81 20.11
N THR A 185 -34.14 8.70 21.03
CA THR A 185 -35.32 9.57 20.98
C THR A 185 -35.33 10.47 19.74
N ASP A 186 -34.16 10.84 19.24
CA ASP A 186 -33.98 11.60 18.00
C ASP A 186 -34.52 10.83 16.78
N GLY A 187 -34.46 9.49 16.84
CA GLY A 187 -35.02 8.58 15.85
C GLY A 187 -36.52 8.33 15.97
N LYS A 188 -37.22 8.87 16.99
CA LYS A 188 -38.68 8.72 17.10
C LYS A 188 -39.34 9.28 15.84
N MET A 189 -40.31 8.56 15.28
CA MET A 189 -40.96 8.92 14.01
C MET A 189 -42.44 9.18 14.25
N THR A 190 -42.95 10.22 13.61
CA THR A 190 -44.38 10.43 13.35
C THR A 190 -44.59 10.49 11.84
N VAL A 191 -45.78 10.12 11.40
CA VAL A 191 -46.14 9.98 9.98
C VAL A 191 -47.45 10.71 9.78
N LYS A 192 -47.52 11.52 8.73
CA LYS A 192 -48.72 12.25 8.35
C LYS A 192 -48.91 12.20 6.85
N VAL A 193 -50.13 11.93 6.39
CA VAL A 193 -50.51 11.94 4.98
C VAL A 193 -51.37 13.17 4.70
N ASP A 194 -50.92 13.99 3.75
CA ASP A 194 -51.70 15.12 3.24
C ASP A 194 -52.20 14.80 1.82
N GLY A 195 -53.48 15.06 1.55
CA GLY A 195 -54.10 14.89 0.23
C GLY A 195 -54.80 13.54 -0.02
N ASP A 196 -54.82 12.62 0.94
CA ASP A 196 -55.45 11.29 0.80
C ASP A 196 -55.94 10.76 2.16
N THR A 197 -57.26 10.72 2.37
CA THR A 197 -57.82 10.34 3.67
C THR A 197 -57.80 8.83 3.86
N ALA A 198 -57.95 8.05 2.79
CA ALA A 198 -57.87 6.59 2.85
C ALA A 198 -56.48 6.13 3.31
N LEU A 199 -55.43 6.74 2.78
CA LEU A 199 -54.05 6.45 3.17
C LEU A 199 -53.68 7.03 4.55
N GLY A 200 -54.19 8.21 4.90
CA GLY A 200 -54.06 8.77 6.25
C GLY A 200 -54.62 7.83 7.33
N ASN A 201 -55.77 7.21 7.09
CA ASN A 201 -56.39 6.20 7.97
C ASN A 201 -55.57 4.90 8.12
N ILE A 202 -54.45 4.76 7.41
CA ILE A 202 -53.54 3.60 7.50
C ILE A 202 -52.19 4.00 8.08
N LEU A 203 -51.69 5.19 7.74
CA LEU A 203 -50.32 5.60 8.03
C LEU A 203 -50.20 6.67 9.12
N ASP A 204 -51.23 7.47 9.37
CA ASP A 204 -51.11 8.61 10.27
C ASP A 204 -50.79 8.18 11.70
N THR A 205 -49.84 8.89 12.31
CA THR A 205 -49.47 8.77 13.72
C THR A 205 -49.27 10.15 14.32
N SER A 206 -49.95 10.39 15.44
CA SER A 206 -49.88 11.61 16.25
C SER A 206 -48.84 11.50 17.36
N ASN A 207 -48.58 10.29 17.88
CA ASN A 207 -47.58 10.04 18.92
C ASN A 207 -46.61 8.89 18.59
N GLY A 208 -46.41 8.61 17.30
CA GLY A 208 -45.47 7.57 16.85
C GLY A 208 -45.96 6.17 17.18
N GLY A 209 -47.26 5.91 17.02
CA GLY A 209 -47.86 4.59 17.12
C GLY A 209 -48.05 4.06 18.55
N ASP A 210 -47.81 4.89 19.56
CA ASP A 210 -48.11 4.60 20.96
C ASP A 210 -49.60 4.85 21.26
N ASP A 211 -50.39 3.76 21.24
CA ASP A 211 -51.84 3.77 21.47
C ASP A 211 -52.21 3.76 22.97
N GLY A 212 -51.37 4.36 23.81
CA GLY A 212 -51.70 4.64 25.20
C GLY A 212 -52.92 5.56 25.32
N SER A 213 -54.12 4.96 25.44
CA SER A 213 -55.44 5.60 25.64
C SER A 213 -56.11 6.28 24.44
N GLY A 214 -56.05 5.68 23.24
CA GLY A 214 -56.97 6.05 22.15
C GLY A 214 -56.58 7.32 21.40
N ASN A 215 -55.29 7.52 21.16
CA ASN A 215 -54.74 8.70 20.49
C ASN A 215 -54.98 8.73 18.96
N GLY A 216 -55.64 7.72 18.40
CA GLY A 216 -56.03 7.70 16.99
C GLY A 216 -54.90 7.42 16.00
N ASP A 217 -53.81 6.79 16.45
CA ASP A 217 -52.69 6.38 15.60
C ASP A 217 -53.05 5.12 14.81
N ASN A 218 -52.86 5.17 13.50
CA ASN A 218 -53.23 4.08 12.58
C ASN A 218 -52.08 3.06 12.41
N MET A 219 -50.83 3.49 12.57
CA MET A 219 -49.71 2.57 12.70
C MET A 219 -49.46 2.21 14.16
N LYS A 220 -49.01 0.98 14.40
CA LYS A 220 -48.73 0.43 15.72
C LYS A 220 -47.24 0.42 16.01
N LEU A 221 -46.89 0.75 17.25
CA LEU A 221 -45.53 0.65 17.77
C LEU A 221 -45.07 -0.82 17.81
N VAL A 222 -43.90 -1.09 17.23
CA VAL A 222 -43.19 -2.37 17.35
C VAL A 222 -42.04 -2.25 18.34
N THR A 223 -41.34 -1.13 18.30
CA THR A 223 -40.20 -0.87 19.19
C THR A 223 -40.10 0.62 19.44
N GLU A 224 -40.08 1.00 20.72
CA GLU A 224 -39.93 2.39 21.14
C GLU A 224 -38.49 2.88 20.91
N ALA A 225 -38.37 4.14 20.49
CA ALA A 225 -37.08 4.80 20.39
C ALA A 225 -36.56 5.09 21.81
N GLN A 226 -35.39 4.58 22.14
CA GLN A 226 -34.79 4.72 23.47
C GLN A 226 -33.34 5.15 23.32
N ASN A 227 -32.88 6.07 24.15
CA ASN A 227 -31.45 6.43 24.22
C ASN A 227 -30.66 5.38 24.98
N ALA A 228 -29.38 5.26 24.65
CA ALA A 228 -28.42 4.54 25.46
C ALA A 228 -28.23 5.29 26.79
N LYS A 229 -28.26 4.54 27.89
CA LYS A 229 -27.95 5.03 29.24
C LYS A 229 -26.81 4.21 29.80
N LEU A 230 -25.76 4.89 30.21
CA LEU A 230 -24.54 4.29 30.73
C LEU A 230 -23.92 5.18 31.78
N THR A 231 -23.15 4.59 32.68
CA THR A 231 -22.30 5.33 33.60
C THR A 231 -20.84 5.06 33.26
N VAL A 232 -20.02 6.12 33.31
CA VAL A 232 -18.57 6.05 33.15
C VAL A 232 -17.93 6.76 34.33
N ASP A 233 -17.11 6.04 35.09
CA ASP A 233 -16.47 6.53 36.33
C ASP A 233 -17.48 7.10 37.35
N GLY A 234 -18.68 6.52 37.39
CA GLY A 234 -19.76 6.92 38.29
C GLY A 234 -20.56 8.15 37.84
N MET A 235 -20.31 8.68 36.64
CA MET A 235 -21.09 9.77 36.04
C MET A 235 -22.09 9.20 35.03
N ASP A 236 -23.32 9.72 35.04
CA ASP A 236 -24.40 9.28 34.15
C ASP A 236 -24.32 9.97 32.78
N TYR A 237 -24.48 9.19 31.71
CA TYR A 237 -24.52 9.66 30.34
C TYR A 237 -25.73 9.11 29.60
N GLU A 238 -26.27 9.93 28.71
CA GLU A 238 -27.35 9.56 27.80
C GLU A 238 -26.96 9.94 26.37
N ARG A 239 -27.10 9.01 25.42
CA ARG A 239 -26.77 9.21 24.00
C ARG A 239 -27.79 8.55 23.08
N SER A 240 -28.05 9.17 21.93
CA SER A 240 -28.97 8.61 20.94
C SER A 240 -28.39 7.43 20.16
N THR A 241 -27.09 7.13 20.29
CA THR A 241 -26.40 6.05 19.57
C THR A 241 -25.68 5.08 20.50
N ASN A 242 -25.50 3.84 20.03
CA ASN A 242 -24.65 2.83 20.67
C ASN A 242 -23.16 2.98 20.29
N ASN A 243 -22.81 3.91 19.39
CA ASN A 243 -21.43 4.22 19.03
C ASN A 243 -21.05 5.61 19.59
N ILE A 244 -20.43 5.62 20.76
CA ILE A 244 -20.23 6.81 21.58
C ILE A 244 -18.75 7.20 21.57
N SER A 245 -18.42 8.38 21.08
CA SER A 245 -17.02 8.84 20.92
C SER A 245 -16.70 10.15 21.65
N ASP A 246 -17.59 10.62 22.53
CA ASP A 246 -17.54 11.95 23.15
C ASP A 246 -17.51 11.92 24.69
N ILE A 247 -17.40 10.73 25.29
CA ILE A 247 -17.29 10.58 26.76
C ILE A 247 -15.83 10.50 27.21
N ILE A 248 -15.05 9.62 26.58
CA ILE A 248 -13.63 9.44 26.86
C ILE A 248 -12.84 10.00 25.67
N THR A 249 -11.90 10.90 25.94
CA THR A 249 -11.11 11.57 24.89
C THR A 249 -10.44 10.55 23.98
N ASP A 250 -10.68 10.69 22.68
CA ASP A 250 -10.14 9.81 21.63
C ASP A 250 -10.46 8.31 21.82
N VAL A 251 -11.54 7.96 22.53
CA VAL A 251 -11.99 6.58 22.66
C VAL A 251 -13.43 6.46 22.18
N THR A 252 -13.68 5.50 21.29
CA THR A 252 -15.02 5.16 20.83
C THR A 252 -15.51 3.89 21.52
N LEU A 253 -16.63 3.98 22.22
CA LEU A 253 -17.35 2.87 22.82
C LEU A 253 -18.45 2.37 21.87
N GLU A 254 -18.49 1.07 21.63
CA GLU A 254 -19.56 0.39 20.89
C GLU A 254 -20.34 -0.50 21.86
N LEU A 255 -21.54 -0.08 22.22
CA LEU A 255 -22.40 -0.79 23.17
C LEU A 255 -23.07 -1.99 22.49
N LYS A 256 -23.01 -3.16 23.13
CA LYS A 256 -23.50 -4.44 22.57
C LYS A 256 -24.64 -5.04 23.37
N ALA A 257 -24.58 -4.89 24.69
CA ALA A 257 -25.56 -5.43 25.61
C ALA A 257 -25.66 -4.54 26.85
N LYS A 258 -26.76 -4.69 27.58
CA LYS A 258 -26.86 -4.24 28.96
C LYS A 258 -25.86 -5.02 29.83
N SER A 259 -25.25 -4.37 30.81
CA SER A 259 -24.39 -5.03 31.79
C SER A 259 -25.15 -6.11 32.57
N GLU A 260 -24.53 -7.28 32.75
CA GLU A 260 -25.15 -8.45 33.41
C GLU A 260 -25.38 -8.23 34.92
N THR A 261 -24.54 -7.42 35.55
CA THR A 261 -24.54 -7.12 36.98
C THR A 261 -24.60 -5.62 37.21
N THR A 262 -24.96 -5.19 38.42
CA THR A 262 -24.88 -3.78 38.84
C THR A 262 -23.45 -3.25 38.91
N GLU A 263 -22.46 -4.13 39.04
CA GLU A 263 -21.05 -3.75 39.02
C GLU A 263 -20.61 -3.35 37.60
N PRO A 264 -19.82 -2.27 37.45
CA PRO A 264 -19.27 -1.85 36.16
C PRO A 264 -18.21 -2.82 35.65
N GLU A 265 -18.10 -2.97 34.32
CA GLU A 265 -16.96 -3.62 33.68
C GLU A 265 -15.78 -2.65 33.57
N GLN A 266 -14.56 -3.16 33.73
CA GLN A 266 -13.36 -2.32 33.72
C GLN A 266 -12.77 -2.23 32.31
N LEU A 267 -12.90 -1.04 31.71
CA LEU A 267 -12.21 -0.67 30.50
C LEU A 267 -10.77 -0.25 30.85
N THR A 268 -9.79 -1.07 30.49
CA THR A 268 -8.37 -0.74 30.68
C THR A 268 -7.75 -0.44 29.32
N LEU A 269 -7.15 0.73 29.20
CA LEU A 269 -6.29 1.11 28.10
C LEU A 269 -4.84 1.04 28.57
N THR A 270 -4.06 0.13 27.98
CA THR A 270 -2.64 -0.02 28.28
C THR A 270 -1.83 0.19 27.03
N ARG A 271 -0.56 0.58 27.17
CA ARG A 271 0.34 0.61 26.01
C ARG A 271 0.49 -0.77 25.41
N ASP A 272 0.41 -0.85 24.08
CA ASP A 272 0.58 -2.09 23.36
C ASP A 272 2.08 -2.43 23.21
N ASN A 273 2.62 -3.11 24.23
CA ASN A 273 3.99 -3.60 24.24
C ASN A 273 4.30 -4.52 23.04
N SER A 274 3.28 -5.18 22.46
CA SER A 274 3.47 -6.04 21.29
C SER A 274 3.74 -5.24 20.01
N ALA A 275 3.17 -4.03 19.89
CA ALA A 275 3.42 -3.11 18.79
C ALA A 275 4.87 -2.61 18.78
N ILE A 276 5.43 -2.30 19.96
CA ILE A 276 6.84 -1.94 20.13
C ILE A 276 7.74 -3.09 19.68
N LYS A 277 7.49 -4.31 20.21
CA LYS A 277 8.26 -5.51 19.84
C LYS A 277 8.25 -5.77 18.34
N SER A 278 7.07 -5.71 17.72
CA SER A 278 6.91 -5.93 16.27
C SER A 278 7.67 -4.89 15.46
N SER A 279 7.60 -3.62 15.85
CA SER A 279 8.28 -2.52 15.15
C SER A 279 9.80 -2.62 15.25
N VAL A 280 10.35 -3.00 16.41
CA VAL A 280 11.79 -3.23 16.57
C VAL A 280 12.26 -4.43 15.73
N LYS A 281 11.46 -5.50 15.66
CA LYS A 281 11.76 -6.66 14.81
C LYS A 281 11.76 -6.30 13.32
N ASP A 282 10.75 -5.58 12.86
CA ASP A 282 10.65 -5.08 11.48
C ASP A 282 11.87 -4.21 11.14
N PHE A 283 12.28 -3.31 12.04
CA PHE A 283 13.50 -2.52 11.89
C PHE A 283 14.76 -3.38 11.68
N VAL A 284 14.99 -4.36 12.56
CA VAL A 284 16.13 -5.29 12.47
C VAL A 284 16.11 -6.05 11.13
N GLU A 285 14.95 -6.53 10.71
CA GLU A 285 14.78 -7.25 9.44
C GLU A 285 15.08 -6.36 8.22
N LYS A 286 14.52 -5.15 8.15
CA LYS A 286 14.76 -4.22 7.02
C LYS A 286 16.22 -3.75 6.97
N TYR A 287 16.83 -3.48 8.12
CA TYR A 287 18.24 -3.10 8.19
C TYR A 287 19.15 -4.24 7.70
N ASN A 288 18.88 -5.48 8.12
CA ASN A 288 19.63 -6.64 7.66
C ASN A 288 19.44 -6.93 6.16
N ALA A 289 18.23 -6.76 5.65
CA ALA A 289 17.93 -6.90 4.22
C ALA A 289 18.74 -5.89 3.39
N LEU A 290 18.78 -4.62 3.83
CA LEU A 290 19.60 -3.58 3.23
C LEU A 290 21.08 -3.97 3.23
N LEU A 291 21.64 -4.37 4.38
CA LEU A 291 23.05 -4.75 4.47
C LEU A 291 23.42 -5.96 3.61
N LYS A 292 22.52 -6.95 3.47
CA LYS A 292 22.73 -8.08 2.56
C LYS A 292 22.86 -7.60 1.12
N LEU A 293 21.97 -6.70 0.71
CA LEU A 293 21.96 -6.14 -0.65
C LEU A 293 23.21 -5.30 -0.92
N THR A 294 23.61 -4.43 0.01
CA THR A 294 24.84 -3.63 -0.14
C THR A 294 26.09 -4.51 -0.17
N SER A 295 26.13 -5.57 0.64
CA SER A 295 27.23 -6.54 0.64
C SER A 295 27.32 -7.29 -0.69
N ALA A 296 26.19 -7.74 -1.23
CA ALA A 296 26.14 -8.39 -2.54
C ALA A 296 26.55 -7.43 -3.67
N ALA A 297 26.07 -6.18 -3.64
CA ALA A 297 26.38 -5.17 -4.65
C ALA A 297 27.85 -4.72 -4.61
N SER A 298 28.51 -4.79 -3.45
CA SER A 298 29.90 -4.36 -3.26
C SER A 298 30.94 -5.50 -3.37
N LYS A 299 30.49 -6.75 -3.49
CA LYS A 299 31.34 -7.95 -3.48
C LYS A 299 32.43 -7.89 -4.56
N TYR A 300 33.68 -8.07 -4.16
CA TYR A 300 34.80 -8.30 -5.07
C TYR A 300 34.97 -9.79 -5.33
N VAL A 301 35.08 -10.18 -6.60
CA VAL A 301 35.49 -11.52 -7.01
C VAL A 301 36.68 -11.38 -7.98
N PRO A 302 37.84 -12.00 -7.68
CA PRO A 302 39.00 -11.95 -8.57
C PRO A 302 38.64 -12.35 -10.01
N ASN A 303 39.22 -11.64 -10.98
CA ASN A 303 39.08 -11.99 -12.39
C ASN A 303 39.65 -13.39 -12.64
N ASP A 304 38.96 -14.15 -13.48
CA ASP A 304 39.47 -15.44 -13.91
C ASP A 304 40.63 -15.19 -14.90
N THR A 305 41.83 -15.58 -14.48
CA THR A 305 43.05 -15.49 -15.28
C THR A 305 43.48 -16.84 -15.84
N SER A 306 42.68 -17.90 -15.65
CA SER A 306 43.02 -19.23 -16.13
C SER A 306 42.98 -19.31 -17.66
N GLY A 307 44.11 -19.69 -18.27
CA GLY A 307 44.22 -19.84 -19.74
C GLY A 307 44.54 -18.58 -20.54
N LEU A 308 44.81 -17.44 -19.88
CA LEU A 308 45.26 -16.20 -20.55
C LEU A 308 46.77 -16.25 -20.82
N LYS A 309 47.19 -15.76 -21.99
CA LYS A 309 48.61 -15.48 -22.31
C LYS A 309 49.01 -14.11 -21.76
N ASP A 310 50.31 -13.82 -21.68
CA ASP A 310 50.83 -12.52 -21.18
C ASP A 310 50.29 -11.28 -21.92
N GLU A 311 49.75 -11.48 -23.13
CA GLU A 311 49.18 -10.45 -24.00
C GLU A 311 47.65 -10.26 -23.78
N ASP A 312 47.00 -11.17 -23.06
CA ASP A 312 45.55 -11.19 -22.90
C ASP A 312 45.09 -10.41 -21.66
N VAL A 313 44.07 -9.57 -21.81
CA VAL A 313 43.46 -8.82 -20.70
C VAL A 313 42.37 -9.68 -20.06
N ALA A 314 42.50 -9.96 -18.76
CA ALA A 314 41.50 -10.72 -18.01
C ALA A 314 40.14 -10.01 -17.99
N ASN A 315 39.08 -10.76 -18.31
CA ASN A 315 37.72 -10.24 -18.24
C ASN A 315 37.30 -10.07 -16.78
N LYS A 316 36.48 -9.05 -16.52
CA LYS A 316 35.88 -8.86 -15.20
C LYS A 316 35.05 -10.10 -14.83
N ASN A 317 35.26 -10.65 -13.64
CA ASN A 317 34.44 -11.75 -13.17
C ASN A 317 32.97 -11.31 -13.04
N GLY A 318 32.05 -12.00 -13.72
CA GLY A 318 30.62 -11.72 -13.72
C GLY A 318 29.96 -11.85 -12.34
N ASP A 319 30.62 -12.55 -11.41
CA ASP A 319 30.16 -12.72 -10.03
C ASP A 319 30.53 -11.54 -9.11
N SER A 320 31.31 -10.57 -9.60
CA SER A 320 31.58 -9.32 -8.87
C SER A 320 30.33 -8.46 -8.81
N GLY A 321 30.07 -7.86 -7.65
CA GLY A 321 28.96 -6.95 -7.44
C GLY A 321 29.01 -5.74 -8.39
N ALA A 322 27.82 -5.28 -8.80
CA ALA A 322 27.70 -4.17 -9.76
C ALA A 322 28.30 -2.85 -9.26
N LEU A 323 28.29 -2.64 -7.93
CA LEU A 323 28.77 -1.44 -7.23
C LEU A 323 30.10 -1.69 -6.49
N MET A 324 30.83 -2.73 -6.88
CA MET A 324 32.17 -2.98 -6.38
C MET A 324 33.06 -1.74 -6.59
N GLY A 325 33.67 -1.25 -5.51
CA GLY A 325 34.52 -0.06 -5.54
C GLY A 325 33.77 1.28 -5.44
N ASP A 326 32.43 1.29 -5.42
CA ASP A 326 31.64 2.51 -5.31
C ASP A 326 31.83 3.21 -3.95
N SER A 327 32.22 4.49 -3.97
CA SER A 327 32.47 5.30 -2.76
C SER A 327 31.19 5.76 -2.08
N THR A 328 30.14 6.03 -2.84
CA THR A 328 28.83 6.46 -2.33
C THR A 328 28.21 5.34 -1.51
N LEU A 329 28.25 4.11 -2.03
CA LEU A 329 27.79 2.92 -1.32
C LEU A 329 28.56 2.70 -0.02
N ARG A 330 29.90 2.82 -0.05
CA ARG A 330 30.73 2.69 1.16
C ARG A 330 30.42 3.76 2.20
N GLY A 331 30.25 5.02 1.78
CA GLY A 331 29.90 6.13 2.66
C GLY A 331 28.55 5.89 3.33
N MET A 332 27.53 5.52 2.55
CA MET A 332 26.18 5.23 3.04
C MET A 332 26.18 4.11 4.09
N VAL A 333 26.85 2.99 3.81
CA VAL A 333 26.97 1.88 4.76
C VAL A 333 27.73 2.30 6.02
N GLY A 334 28.76 3.16 5.87
CA GLY A 334 29.51 3.72 7.00
C GLY A 334 28.62 4.58 7.90
N GLU A 335 27.87 5.52 7.34
CA GLU A 335 26.96 6.40 8.08
C GLU A 335 25.86 5.60 8.81
N LEU A 336 25.24 4.62 8.14
CA LEU A 336 24.27 3.72 8.77
C LEU A 336 24.88 2.95 9.94
N ARG A 337 26.08 2.39 9.76
CA ARG A 337 26.79 1.65 10.82
C ARG A 337 27.16 2.55 11.99
N THR A 338 27.60 3.78 11.74
CA THR A 338 27.88 4.76 12.79
C THR A 338 26.62 5.09 13.58
N ALA A 339 25.49 5.31 12.90
CA ALA A 339 24.22 5.58 13.55
C ALA A 339 23.80 4.42 14.47
N VAL A 340 23.79 3.18 13.98
CA VAL A 340 23.31 2.05 14.80
C VAL A 340 24.25 1.64 15.94
N ASN A 341 25.53 2.05 15.90
CA ASN A 341 26.47 1.88 17.00
C ASN A 341 26.52 3.10 17.95
N GLY A 342 25.72 4.12 17.69
CA GLY A 342 25.62 5.31 18.54
C GLY A 342 24.89 5.04 19.86
N MET A 343 25.03 5.99 20.78
CA MET A 343 24.26 6.07 22.02
C MET A 343 23.31 7.26 21.92
N TYR A 344 22.06 7.08 22.35
CA TYR A 344 20.96 8.03 22.22
C TYR A 344 20.23 8.19 23.54
N GLY A 345 19.70 9.38 23.81
CA GLY A 345 19.07 9.71 25.08
C GLY A 345 20.02 10.39 26.09
N ASP A 346 19.59 10.43 27.34
CA ASP A 346 20.36 11.00 28.45
C ASP A 346 21.34 10.00 29.03
N SER A 347 22.41 10.50 29.69
CA SER A 347 23.44 9.64 30.29
C SER A 347 22.90 8.69 31.36
N ASP A 348 21.78 9.06 31.96
CA ASP A 348 21.16 8.37 33.09
C ASP A 348 19.93 7.56 32.65
N ALA A 349 19.67 7.45 31.34
CA ALA A 349 18.55 6.67 30.81
C ALA A 349 18.83 5.16 30.90
N ASP A 350 17.78 4.37 31.16
CA ASP A 350 17.87 2.91 31.26
C ASP A 350 18.25 2.25 29.93
N VAL A 351 17.84 2.87 28.82
CA VAL A 351 18.11 2.43 27.45
C VAL A 351 18.77 3.56 26.69
N THR A 352 20.03 3.34 26.29
CA THR A 352 20.78 4.32 25.47
C THR A 352 21.32 3.74 24.18
N ALA A 353 21.41 2.42 24.06
CA ALA A 353 21.92 1.77 22.85
C ALA A 353 21.04 0.57 22.44
N LEU A 354 21.14 0.19 21.17
CA LEU A 354 20.49 -1.03 20.64
C LEU A 354 20.90 -2.30 21.42
N ALA A 355 22.11 -2.31 21.99
CA ALA A 355 22.57 -3.42 22.82
C ALA A 355 21.73 -3.62 24.09
N ASP A 356 21.19 -2.53 24.68
CA ASP A 356 20.34 -2.56 25.88
C ASP A 356 18.99 -3.21 25.55
N LEU A 357 18.52 -3.05 24.30
CA LEU A 357 17.34 -3.74 23.74
C LEU A 357 17.61 -5.20 23.34
N GLY A 358 18.82 -5.71 23.58
CA GLY A 358 19.21 -7.07 23.18
C GLY A 358 19.54 -7.22 21.70
N ILE A 359 19.79 -6.13 20.97
CA ILE A 359 20.23 -6.18 19.57
C ILE A 359 21.76 -6.18 19.52
N LYS A 360 22.32 -7.29 19.03
CA LYS A 360 23.76 -7.43 18.80
C LYS A 360 24.09 -7.09 17.35
N ILE A 361 25.11 -6.27 17.14
CA ILE A 361 25.64 -5.95 15.82
C ILE A 361 26.91 -6.78 15.59
N ASP A 362 26.96 -7.51 14.48
CA ASP A 362 28.14 -8.27 14.07
C ASP A 362 29.24 -7.32 13.57
N ALA A 363 30.44 -7.39 14.15
CA ALA A 363 31.51 -6.44 13.86
C ALA A 363 32.05 -6.54 12.42
N ALA A 364 31.95 -7.72 11.78
CA ALA A 364 32.46 -7.93 10.43
C ALA A 364 31.45 -7.50 9.36
N THR A 365 30.19 -7.90 9.52
CA THR A 365 29.13 -7.72 8.52
C THR A 365 28.23 -6.53 8.83
N GLY A 366 28.22 -6.04 10.07
CA GLY A 366 27.31 -5.00 10.54
C GLY A 366 25.87 -5.47 10.73
N GLN A 367 25.56 -6.76 10.49
CA GLN A 367 24.21 -7.31 10.63
C GLN A 367 23.79 -7.39 12.09
N MET A 368 22.49 -7.20 12.32
CA MET A 368 21.85 -7.25 13.62
C MET A 368 21.32 -8.65 13.94
N THR A 369 21.42 -9.05 15.21
CA THR A 369 20.73 -10.22 15.78
C THR A 369 19.95 -9.77 17.00
N LEU A 370 18.66 -10.08 17.05
CA LEU A 370 17.77 -9.68 18.14
C LEU A 370 17.61 -10.81 19.17
N ASN A 371 17.81 -10.50 20.44
CA ASN A 371 17.38 -11.35 21.56
C ASN A 371 15.98 -10.90 22.03
N GLU A 372 14.94 -11.65 21.63
CA GLU A 372 13.56 -11.27 21.94
C GLU A 372 13.27 -11.25 23.45
N THR A 373 13.89 -12.10 24.27
CA THR A 373 13.68 -12.12 25.73
C THR A 373 14.23 -10.87 26.41
N LYS A 374 15.38 -10.38 25.96
CA LYS A 374 15.94 -9.10 26.45
C LYS A 374 15.07 -7.93 26.03
N LEU A 375 14.58 -7.94 24.78
CA LEU A 375 13.66 -6.93 24.30
C LEU A 375 12.35 -6.93 25.11
N ASP A 376 11.78 -8.10 25.38
CA ASP A 376 10.57 -8.24 26.21
C ASP A 376 10.79 -7.66 27.61
N SER A 377 11.96 -7.88 28.21
CA SER A 377 12.31 -7.32 29.52
C SER A 377 12.44 -5.79 29.46
N ALA A 378 13.17 -5.26 28.48
CA ALA A 378 13.34 -3.81 28.32
C ALA A 378 12.00 -3.09 28.08
N ILE A 379 11.09 -3.69 27.29
CA ILE A 379 9.76 -3.15 27.03
C ILE A 379 8.89 -3.18 28.30
N ALA A 380 9.01 -4.23 29.12
CA ALA A 380 8.27 -4.34 30.37
C ALA A 380 8.77 -3.36 31.44
N ASP A 381 10.08 -3.13 31.50
CA ASP A 381 10.71 -2.29 32.52
C ASP A 381 10.45 -0.80 32.26
N ASN A 382 10.73 -0.29 31.05
CA ASN A 382 10.59 1.13 30.74
C ASN A 382 10.39 1.39 29.23
N PRO A 383 9.17 1.28 28.70
CA PRO A 383 8.90 1.50 27.28
C PRO A 383 9.12 2.96 26.85
N ASP A 384 9.01 3.92 27.77
CA ASP A 384 9.28 5.34 27.50
C ASP A 384 10.77 5.59 27.22
N SER A 385 11.68 4.91 27.93
CA SER A 385 13.11 5.01 27.64
C SER A 385 13.47 4.48 26.26
N ILE A 386 12.74 3.48 25.74
CA ILE A 386 12.89 2.98 24.37
C ILE A 386 12.42 4.06 23.38
N ALA A 387 11.28 4.67 23.68
CA ALA A 387 10.69 5.75 22.91
C ALA A 387 11.67 6.93 22.79
N ASP A 388 12.25 7.37 23.90
CA ASP A 388 13.24 8.44 23.98
C ASP A 388 14.53 8.11 23.20
N MET A 389 14.99 6.86 23.21
CA MET A 389 16.17 6.43 22.45
C MET A 389 15.94 6.54 20.93
N PHE A 390 14.76 6.14 20.44
CA PHE A 390 14.44 6.19 19.01
C PHE A 390 14.04 7.59 18.53
N MET A 391 13.15 8.28 19.25
CA MET A 391 12.63 9.60 18.86
C MET A 391 13.57 10.74 19.23
N GLY A 392 14.32 10.59 20.31
CA GLY A 392 15.05 11.68 20.94
C GLY A 392 14.19 12.44 21.95
N ARG A 393 14.85 13.30 22.73
CA ARG A 393 14.20 14.10 23.78
C ARG A 393 14.75 15.52 23.76
N GLY A 394 13.85 16.50 23.71
CA GLY A 394 14.22 17.92 23.65
C GLY A 394 15.05 18.24 22.40
N GLU A 395 16.27 18.73 22.59
CA GLU A 395 17.19 19.08 21.50
C GLU A 395 18.07 17.91 21.02
N LYS A 396 18.03 16.76 21.69
CA LYS A 396 18.84 15.59 21.31
C LYS A 396 18.08 14.72 20.31
N GLU A 397 18.67 14.55 19.13
CA GLU A 397 18.14 13.65 18.10
C GLU A 397 18.20 12.18 18.54
N GLY A 398 17.12 11.44 18.30
CA GLY A 398 17.10 9.99 18.47
C GLY A 398 17.60 9.24 17.23
N LEU A 399 17.81 7.94 17.40
CA LEU A 399 18.29 7.05 16.34
C LEU A 399 17.40 7.13 15.08
N ALA A 400 16.08 7.20 15.25
CA ALA A 400 15.15 7.20 14.13
C ALA A 400 15.27 8.48 13.28
N THR A 401 15.50 9.63 13.92
CA THR A 401 15.72 10.92 13.25
C THR A 401 17.01 10.89 12.44
N ILE A 402 18.10 10.37 13.01
CA ILE A 402 19.39 10.26 12.33
C ILE A 402 19.31 9.30 11.14
N LEU A 403 18.69 8.14 11.31
CA LEU A 403 18.48 7.19 10.22
C LEU A 403 17.60 7.78 9.12
N SER A 404 16.55 8.51 9.48
CA SER A 404 15.69 9.19 8.50
C SER A 404 16.45 10.24 7.71
N THR A 405 17.31 11.02 8.37
CA THR A 405 18.19 12.01 7.73
C THR A 405 19.17 11.34 6.74
N ILE A 406 19.75 10.19 7.12
CA ILE A 406 20.60 9.41 6.22
C ILE A 406 19.79 8.93 5.01
N VAL A 407 18.58 8.39 5.22
CA VAL A 407 17.75 7.94 4.10
C VAL A 407 17.39 9.10 3.18
N GLU A 408 16.95 10.24 3.71
CA GLU A 408 16.60 11.42 2.93
C GLU A 408 17.80 11.93 2.11
N LYS A 409 19.00 11.95 2.68
CA LYS A 409 20.23 12.33 1.95
C LYS A 409 20.50 11.45 0.73
N TYR A 410 20.31 10.13 0.84
CA TYR A 410 20.66 9.20 -0.24
C TYR A 410 19.51 8.93 -1.21
N VAL A 411 18.30 8.75 -0.70
CA VAL A 411 17.10 8.42 -1.49
C VAL A 411 16.34 9.67 -1.91
N GLY A 412 16.38 10.72 -1.10
CA GLY A 412 15.49 11.87 -1.20
C GLY A 412 14.21 11.67 -0.40
N ASP A 413 13.40 12.73 -0.35
CA ASP A 413 12.06 12.69 0.23
C ASP A 413 11.10 13.51 -0.67
N PRO A 414 10.06 12.88 -1.24
CA PRO A 414 9.04 13.58 -2.03
C PRO A 414 8.33 14.71 -1.27
N ASP A 415 8.14 14.55 0.04
CA ASP A 415 7.38 15.49 0.87
C ASP A 415 8.18 16.78 1.09
N THR A 416 9.51 16.65 1.26
CA THR A 416 10.43 17.80 1.40
C THR A 416 10.98 18.30 0.06
N LYS A 417 10.63 17.62 -1.06
CA LYS A 417 11.18 17.83 -2.40
C LYS A 417 12.72 17.72 -2.42
N SER A 418 13.28 16.90 -1.54
CA SER A 418 14.70 16.63 -1.47
C SER A 418 15.08 15.57 -2.51
N GLU A 419 16.04 15.90 -3.39
CA GLU A 419 16.60 14.94 -4.33
C GLU A 419 17.78 14.18 -3.72
N GLY A 420 17.68 12.86 -3.68
CA GLY A 420 18.73 12.01 -3.15
C GLY A 420 19.95 11.87 -4.06
N ILE A 421 21.11 11.60 -3.44
CA ILE A 421 22.37 11.29 -4.15
C ILE A 421 22.21 10.11 -5.11
N ILE A 422 21.42 9.09 -4.75
CA ILE A 422 21.21 7.89 -5.58
C ILE A 422 20.52 8.29 -6.88
N LYS A 423 19.44 9.09 -6.81
CA LYS A 423 18.71 9.56 -7.99
C LYS A 423 19.65 10.28 -8.95
N THR A 424 20.39 11.26 -8.44
CA THR A 424 21.40 12.01 -9.22
C THR A 424 22.43 11.09 -9.87
N SER A 425 22.94 10.11 -9.12
CA SER A 425 23.90 9.13 -9.64
C SER A 425 23.28 8.24 -10.74
N THR A 426 22.03 7.82 -10.60
CA THR A 426 21.35 6.99 -11.59
C THR A 426 21.01 7.73 -12.87
N GLU A 427 20.65 9.01 -12.78
CA GLU A 427 20.43 9.87 -13.96
C GLU A 427 21.73 10.08 -14.74
N GLY A 428 22.84 10.32 -14.04
CA GLY A 428 24.16 10.40 -14.68
C GLY A 428 24.55 9.10 -15.39
N LEU A 429 24.26 7.95 -14.78
CA LEU A 429 24.50 6.64 -15.40
C LEU A 429 23.58 6.39 -16.60
N ASP A 430 22.32 6.81 -16.55
CA ASP A 430 21.36 6.69 -17.66
C ASP A 430 21.81 7.52 -18.87
N GLU A 431 22.36 8.71 -18.64
CA GLU A 431 22.96 9.51 -19.71
C GLU A 431 24.16 8.79 -20.34
N GLN A 432 25.02 8.15 -19.54
CA GLN A 432 26.09 7.31 -20.08
C GLN A 432 25.56 6.14 -20.91
N VAL A 433 24.44 5.52 -20.52
CA VAL A 433 23.78 4.47 -21.30
C VAL A 433 23.33 4.99 -22.68
N LYS A 434 22.76 6.21 -22.74
CA LYS A 434 22.36 6.86 -24.00
C LYS A 434 23.54 7.19 -24.89
N ILE A 435 24.64 7.68 -24.32
CA ILE A 435 25.89 7.95 -25.05
C ILE A 435 26.44 6.64 -25.63
N MET A 436 26.47 5.55 -24.85
CA MET A 436 26.91 4.23 -25.35
C MET A 436 26.01 3.70 -26.47
N GLN A 437 24.69 3.89 -26.35
CA GLN A 437 23.74 3.52 -27.42
C GLN A 437 24.05 4.28 -28.71
N THR A 438 24.29 5.59 -28.61
CA THR A 438 24.66 6.42 -29.77
C THR A 438 25.95 5.94 -30.44
N GLN A 439 26.96 5.53 -29.66
CA GLN A 439 28.21 4.98 -30.20
C GLN A 439 28.02 3.61 -30.84
N LEU A 440 27.16 2.75 -30.27
CA LEU A 440 26.78 1.47 -30.88
C LEU A 440 26.13 1.70 -32.24
N ASP A 441 25.14 2.57 -32.33
CA ASP A 441 24.42 2.85 -33.58
C ASP A 441 25.36 3.43 -34.65
N LYS A 442 26.25 4.34 -34.26
CA LYS A 442 27.26 4.91 -35.17
C LYS A 442 28.25 3.85 -35.66
N THR A 443 28.74 3.00 -34.75
CA THR A 443 29.69 1.94 -35.09
C THR A 443 29.02 0.89 -35.97
N GLN A 444 27.77 0.52 -35.71
CA GLN A 444 26.98 -0.39 -36.54
C GLN A 444 26.85 0.15 -37.97
N LYS A 445 26.50 1.43 -38.14
CA LYS A 445 26.45 2.07 -39.47
C LYS A 445 27.79 2.00 -40.22
N LEU A 446 28.91 2.17 -39.51
CA LEU A 446 30.24 2.05 -40.11
C LEU A 446 30.56 0.60 -40.52
N ILE A 447 30.18 -0.37 -39.69
CA ILE A 447 30.32 -1.79 -40.01
C ILE A 447 29.50 -2.14 -41.25
N ASP A 448 28.24 -1.73 -41.30
CA ASP A 448 27.34 -2.00 -42.42
C ASP A 448 27.88 -1.41 -43.73
N ALA A 449 28.36 -0.17 -43.70
CA ALA A 449 28.98 0.47 -44.86
C ALA A 449 30.26 -0.26 -45.33
N GLN A 450 31.08 -0.74 -44.39
CA GLN A 450 32.30 -1.47 -44.71
C GLN A 450 32.00 -2.86 -45.29
N VAL A 451 31.05 -3.59 -44.71
CA VAL A 451 30.57 -4.89 -45.23
C VAL A 451 29.99 -4.72 -46.63
N GLU A 452 29.19 -3.67 -46.86
CA GLU A 452 28.63 -3.36 -48.18
C GLU A 452 29.72 -3.06 -49.22
N ARG A 453 30.76 -2.30 -48.83
CA ARG A 453 31.93 -2.06 -49.69
C ARG A 453 32.64 -3.37 -50.06
N TYR A 454 32.84 -4.28 -49.10
CA TYR A 454 33.42 -5.59 -49.39
C TYR A 454 32.53 -6.45 -50.29
N ARG A 455 31.20 -6.40 -50.09
CA ARG A 455 30.22 -7.08 -50.95
C ARG A 455 30.36 -6.63 -52.42
N ILE A 456 30.43 -5.32 -52.67
CA ILE A 456 30.63 -4.77 -54.02
C ILE A 456 31.99 -5.20 -54.60
N GLN A 457 33.05 -5.19 -53.78
CA GLN A 457 34.37 -5.65 -54.22
C GLN A 457 34.38 -7.13 -54.62
N PHE A 458 33.72 -8.00 -53.84
CA PHE A 458 33.58 -9.41 -54.19
C PHE A 458 32.76 -9.62 -55.46
N GLN A 459 31.66 -8.87 -55.67
CA GLN A 459 30.90 -8.93 -56.92
C GLN A 459 31.72 -8.52 -58.15
N ASN A 460 32.53 -7.46 -58.02
CA ASN A 460 33.41 -7.02 -59.11
C ASN A 460 34.54 -8.03 -59.38
N LEU A 461 35.06 -8.67 -58.32
CA LEU A 461 36.06 -9.72 -58.43
C LEU A 461 35.48 -10.95 -59.14
N ASP A 462 34.27 -11.38 -58.79
CA ASP A 462 33.55 -12.48 -59.45
C ASP A 462 33.29 -12.18 -60.93
N SER A 463 32.87 -10.94 -61.26
CA SER A 463 32.69 -10.50 -62.65
C SER A 463 34.00 -10.52 -63.44
N THR A 464 35.09 -10.04 -62.82
CA THR A 464 36.41 -10.03 -63.44
C THR A 464 36.94 -11.44 -63.65
N MET A 465 36.79 -12.32 -62.66
CA MET A 465 37.15 -13.74 -62.77
C MET A 465 36.33 -14.46 -63.83
N SER A 466 35.03 -14.18 -63.95
CA SER A 466 34.17 -14.73 -65.00
C SER A 466 34.66 -14.29 -66.40
N LYS A 467 35.00 -13.01 -66.58
CA LYS A 467 35.57 -12.49 -67.84
C LYS A 467 36.93 -13.12 -68.14
N MET A 468 37.81 -13.26 -67.15
CA MET A 468 39.10 -13.94 -67.30
C MET A 468 38.94 -15.41 -67.67
N ASN A 469 38.02 -16.13 -67.03
CA ASN A 469 37.69 -17.52 -67.37
C ASN A 469 37.13 -17.63 -68.79
N SER A 470 36.26 -16.71 -69.21
CA SER A 470 35.73 -16.65 -70.58
C SER A 470 36.82 -16.38 -71.61
N LEU A 471 37.73 -15.42 -71.35
CA LEU A 471 38.87 -15.13 -72.21
C LEU A 471 39.83 -16.31 -72.30
N SER A 472 40.12 -16.96 -71.16
CA SER A 472 40.95 -18.17 -71.11
C SER A 472 40.34 -19.30 -71.93
N ASN A 473 39.01 -19.49 -71.85
CA ASN A 473 38.30 -20.48 -72.65
C ASN A 473 38.32 -20.14 -74.15
N GLN A 474 38.18 -18.86 -74.52
CA GLN A 474 38.30 -18.40 -75.90
C GLN A 474 39.71 -18.59 -76.47
N MET A 475 40.74 -18.25 -75.70
CA MET A 475 42.14 -18.50 -76.08
C MET A 475 42.44 -19.99 -76.19
N GLY A 476 41.93 -20.81 -75.27
CA GLY A 476 42.02 -22.26 -75.34
C GLY A 476 41.34 -22.82 -76.59
N SER A 477 40.17 -22.29 -76.96
CA SER A 477 39.46 -22.67 -78.18
C SER A 477 40.20 -22.25 -79.45
N LEU A 478 40.84 -21.07 -79.47
CA LEU A 478 41.63 -20.60 -80.60
C LEU A 478 42.91 -21.43 -80.79
N LEU A 479 43.58 -21.78 -79.69
CA LEU A 479 44.75 -22.66 -79.68
C LEU A 479 44.41 -24.10 -80.06
N ALA A 480 43.19 -24.57 -79.79
CA ALA A 480 42.72 -25.89 -80.22
C ALA A 480 42.22 -25.92 -81.68
N SER A 481 42.01 -24.74 -82.30
CA SER A 481 41.57 -24.58 -83.70
C SER A 481 42.71 -24.28 -84.68
N LEU A 482 43.91 -24.05 -84.15
CA LEU A 482 45.20 -24.04 -84.86
C LEU A 482 45.78 -25.46 -84.87
#